data_AF-A0A9D2F1J5-F1
#
_entry.id   AF-A0A9D2F1J5-F1
#
_cell.length_a   1.000
_cell.length_b   1.000
_cell.length_c   1.000
_cell.angle_alpha   90.00
_cell.angle_beta   90.00
_cell.angle_gamma   90.00
#
_symmetry.space_group_name_H-M   'P 1'
#
loop_
_entity.id
_entity.type
_entity.pdbx_description
1 polymer ?
#
loop_
_entity_poly.entity_id
_entity_poly.type
_entity_poly.pdbx_seq_one_letter_code
_entity_poly.pdbx_strand_id
1 'polypeptide(L)'
;MQFFIPMVPPTVTHQDKKLRAFMKGGKPCAVLHDSERLKAVKQKFHAYLAPYRPTDPLTGPVRLVVKWIFPADGHQTGEWKTTKPDTDNLQKALKDTMTRLHYWQDDAQVSSEIVEKFWGDPCGIFVQILPPEQYDAEPARWIECDYKELDHQSLEMVRTGERGICCSKCRHVFRAELLWSANFCPNCGQPMEVYICDPSKAPSI
;
A
#
# COMPACT_ATOMS: atom_id res chain seq x y z
N MET A 1 -4.02 1.23 16.78
CA MET A 1 -5.46 1.10 17.11
C MET A 1 -6.10 0.02 16.26
N GLN A 2 -7.18 -0.61 16.72
CA GLN A 2 -7.93 -1.59 15.93
C GLN A 2 -9.41 -1.60 16.31
N PHE A 3 -10.28 -1.88 15.34
CA PHE A 3 -11.72 -1.99 15.54
C PHE A 3 -12.39 -2.81 14.42
N PHE A 4 -13.65 -3.21 14.67
CA PHE A 4 -14.47 -3.93 13.70
C PHE A 4 -15.77 -3.16 13.45
N ILE A 5 -16.12 -3.00 12.18
CA ILE A 5 -17.37 -2.38 11.75
C ILE A 5 -18.35 -3.48 11.33
N PRO A 6 -19.39 -3.78 12.13
CA PRO A 6 -20.42 -4.73 11.73
C PRO A 6 -21.31 -4.10 10.66
N MET A 7 -21.06 -4.45 9.39
CA MET A 7 -21.86 -4.02 8.24
C MET A 7 -21.65 -4.96 7.06
N VAL A 8 -22.62 -5.07 6.18
CA VAL A 8 -22.37 -5.66 4.85
C VAL A 8 -21.44 -4.73 4.07
N PRO A 9 -20.22 -5.17 3.68
CA PRO A 9 -19.30 -4.34 2.93
C PRO A 9 -19.92 -3.87 1.60
N PRO A 10 -19.68 -2.61 1.19
CA PRO A 10 -20.23 -2.12 -0.06
C PRO A 10 -19.57 -2.80 -1.26
N THR A 11 -20.36 -3.07 -2.30
CA THR A 11 -19.90 -3.67 -3.56
C THR A 11 -19.69 -2.64 -4.68
N VAL A 12 -19.89 -1.36 -4.38
CA VAL A 12 -19.82 -0.23 -5.31
C VAL A 12 -18.37 0.11 -5.61
N THR A 13 -18.01 0.25 -6.89
CA THR A 13 -16.65 0.61 -7.30
C THR A 13 -16.51 2.13 -7.48
N HIS A 14 -15.29 2.67 -7.34
CA HIS A 14 -15.04 4.10 -7.61
C HIS A 14 -15.25 4.51 -9.06
N GLN A 15 -15.34 3.53 -9.96
CA GLN A 15 -15.65 3.75 -11.37
C GLN A 15 -17.12 4.16 -11.58
N ASP A 16 -17.97 4.11 -10.55
CA ASP A 16 -19.31 4.73 -10.55
C ASP A 16 -19.24 6.26 -10.41
N LYS A 17 -18.30 6.91 -11.09
CA LYS A 17 -18.27 8.37 -11.29
C LYS A 17 -19.00 8.72 -12.58
N LYS A 18 -19.91 9.68 -12.52
CA LYS A 18 -20.65 10.18 -13.68
C LYS A 18 -19.87 11.35 -14.29
N LEU A 19 -19.59 11.28 -15.59
CA LEU A 19 -19.07 12.41 -16.34
C LEU A 19 -20.19 13.41 -16.61
N ARG A 20 -20.03 14.64 -16.14
CA ARG A 20 -20.93 15.75 -16.50
C ARG A 20 -20.16 16.72 -17.39
N ALA A 21 -20.50 16.73 -18.67
CA ALA A 21 -20.01 17.72 -19.61
C ALA A 21 -20.89 18.98 -19.55
N PHE A 22 -20.29 20.16 -19.56
CA PHE A 22 -20.98 21.45 -19.65
C PHE A 22 -20.10 22.48 -20.35
N MET A 23 -20.72 23.53 -20.88
CA MET A 23 -20.01 24.65 -21.51
C MET A 23 -19.73 25.73 -20.45
N LYS A 24 -18.47 26.12 -20.28
CA LYS A 24 -18.08 27.26 -19.43
C LYS A 24 -17.36 28.29 -20.30
N GLY A 25 -17.99 29.45 -20.53
CA GLY A 25 -17.42 30.52 -21.37
C GLY A 25 -17.10 30.08 -22.80
N GLY A 26 -17.98 29.26 -23.41
CA GLY A 26 -17.77 28.74 -24.77
C GLY A 26 -16.77 27.59 -24.89
N LYS A 27 -16.11 27.17 -23.80
CA LYS A 27 -15.19 26.02 -23.80
C LYS A 27 -15.86 24.77 -23.20
N PRO A 28 -15.72 23.59 -23.84
CA PRO A 28 -16.21 22.35 -23.26
C PRO A 28 -15.41 22.01 -22.01
N CYS A 29 -16.12 21.77 -20.90
CA CYS A 29 -15.58 21.33 -19.62
C CYS A 29 -16.26 20.03 -19.23
N ALA A 30 -15.52 19.08 -18.68
CA ALA A 30 -16.08 17.85 -18.13
C ALA A 30 -15.62 17.69 -16.68
N VAL A 31 -16.56 17.40 -15.79
CA VAL A 31 -16.27 17.13 -14.38
C VAL A 31 -16.81 15.75 -14.03
N LEU A 32 -15.96 14.95 -13.39
CA LEU A 32 -16.35 13.68 -12.80
C LEU A 32 -17.05 13.95 -11.46
N HIS A 33 -18.29 13.51 -11.32
CA HIS A 33 -19.03 13.57 -10.07
C HIS A 33 -19.28 12.17 -9.51
N ASP A 34 -19.26 12.04 -8.18
CA ASP A 34 -19.67 10.80 -7.52
C ASP A 34 -21.14 10.49 -7.81
N SER A 35 -21.45 9.24 -8.17
CA SER A 35 -22.83 8.75 -8.22
C SER A 35 -23.52 8.84 -6.85
N GLU A 36 -24.85 8.84 -6.84
CA GLU A 36 -25.63 8.80 -5.59
C GLU A 36 -25.31 7.56 -4.75
N ARG A 37 -25.05 6.43 -5.41
CA ARG A 37 -24.64 5.19 -4.76
C ARG A 37 -23.30 5.34 -4.05
N LEU A 38 -22.31 5.97 -4.70
CA LEU A 38 -21.01 6.25 -4.10
C LEU A 38 -21.11 7.26 -2.95
N LYS A 39 -21.98 8.27 -3.07
CA LYS A 39 -22.28 9.21 -1.97
C LYS A 39 -22.89 8.50 -0.77
N ALA A 40 -23.85 7.60 -0.97
CA ALA A 40 -24.47 6.82 0.10
C ALA A 40 -23.45 5.91 0.80
N VAL A 41 -22.54 5.27 0.05
CA VAL A 41 -21.44 4.49 0.62
C VAL A 41 -20.52 5.37 1.47
N LYS A 42 -20.11 6.53 0.97
CA LYS A 42 -19.27 7.49 1.72
C LYS A 42 -19.96 7.98 3.00
N GLN A 43 -21.25 8.26 2.95
CA GLN A 43 -22.05 8.64 4.12
C GLN A 43 -22.13 7.51 5.14
N LYS A 44 -22.37 6.28 4.69
CA LYS A 44 -22.38 5.09 5.56
C LYS A 44 -21.02 4.91 6.23
N PHE A 45 -19.93 4.90 5.46
CA PHE A 45 -18.59 4.84 6.03
C PHE A 45 -18.33 5.97 7.03
N HIS A 46 -18.76 7.20 6.75
CA HIS A 46 -18.57 8.31 7.67
C HIS A 46 -19.26 8.04 9.02
N ALA A 47 -20.52 7.59 8.99
CA ALA A 47 -21.27 7.28 10.20
C ALA A 47 -20.65 6.13 11.02
N TYR A 48 -20.16 5.09 10.35
CA TYR A 48 -19.59 3.92 11.02
C TYR A 48 -18.12 4.11 11.47
N LEU A 49 -17.34 4.96 10.81
CA LEU A 49 -15.95 5.25 11.17
C LEU A 49 -15.82 6.37 12.20
N ALA A 50 -16.76 7.31 12.25
CA ALA A 50 -16.69 8.46 13.15
C ALA A 50 -16.49 8.09 14.64
N PRO A 51 -17.14 7.04 15.19
CA PRO A 51 -16.94 6.64 16.58
C PRO A 51 -15.52 6.15 16.91
N TYR A 52 -14.76 5.71 15.91
CA TYR A 52 -13.42 5.14 16.10
C TYR A 52 -12.29 6.12 15.77
N ARG A 53 -12.62 7.36 15.38
CA ARG A 53 -11.61 8.36 15.05
C ARG A 53 -10.70 8.61 16.26
N PRO A 54 -9.37 8.75 16.06
CA PRO A 54 -8.49 9.16 17.13
C PRO A 54 -8.86 10.56 17.64
N THR A 55 -8.52 10.85 18.90
CA THR A 55 -8.70 12.19 19.49
C THR A 55 -7.89 13.24 18.73
N ASP A 56 -6.63 12.92 18.44
CA ASP A 56 -5.72 13.74 17.63
C ASP A 56 -5.34 12.98 16.35
N PRO A 57 -5.24 13.64 15.19
CA PRO A 57 -4.83 12.98 13.95
C PRO A 57 -3.48 12.29 14.09
N LEU A 58 -3.37 11.07 13.55
CA LEU A 58 -2.12 10.31 13.55
C LEU A 58 -1.05 11.07 12.76
N THR A 59 0.17 11.09 13.30
CA THR A 59 1.33 11.76 12.71
C THR A 59 2.36 10.76 12.20
N GLY A 60 3.07 11.12 11.13
CA GLY A 60 4.09 10.26 10.53
C GLY A 60 3.51 9.14 9.67
N PRO A 61 4.37 8.25 9.16
CA PRO A 61 3.94 7.09 8.36
C PRO A 61 3.10 6.13 9.20
N VAL A 62 2.12 5.48 8.58
CA VAL A 62 1.28 4.44 9.20
C VAL A 62 1.14 3.22 8.29
N ARG A 63 0.97 2.05 8.92
CA ARG A 63 0.52 0.83 8.27
C ARG A 63 -0.98 0.65 8.49
N LEU A 64 -1.73 0.50 7.42
CA LEU A 64 -3.17 0.23 7.44
C LEU A 64 -3.44 -1.22 7.04
N VAL A 65 -3.98 -2.01 7.97
CA VAL A 65 -4.43 -3.39 7.72
C VAL A 65 -5.95 -3.40 7.69
N VAL A 66 -6.54 -3.93 6.63
CA VAL A 66 -7.99 -4.02 6.48
C VAL A 66 -8.40 -5.39 5.97
N LYS A 67 -9.35 -6.00 6.66
CA LYS A 67 -10.00 -7.24 6.22
C LYS A 67 -11.46 -6.98 5.91
N TRP A 68 -11.83 -7.21 4.66
CA TRP A 68 -13.18 -7.04 4.15
C TRP A 68 -13.90 -8.40 4.20
N ILE A 69 -14.85 -8.55 5.13
CA ILE A 69 -15.56 -9.82 5.37
C ILE A 69 -16.96 -9.69 4.80
N PHE A 70 -17.19 -10.30 3.64
CA PHE A 70 -18.49 -10.33 2.97
C PHE A 70 -19.35 -11.47 3.53
N PRO A 71 -20.69 -11.35 3.50
CA PRO A 71 -21.59 -12.39 4.01
C PRO A 71 -21.29 -13.78 3.41
N ALA A 72 -21.30 -14.81 4.25
CA ALA A 72 -21.04 -16.20 3.89
C ALA A 72 -22.21 -16.85 3.09
N ASP A 73 -22.47 -16.33 1.89
CA ASP A 73 -23.54 -16.75 0.97
C ASP A 73 -23.22 -18.12 0.32
N GLY A 74 -23.32 -19.19 1.11
CA GLY A 74 -22.94 -20.55 0.72
C GLY A 74 -21.43 -20.84 0.79
N HIS A 75 -20.62 -19.85 1.20
CA HIS A 75 -19.17 -19.96 1.38
C HIS A 75 -18.80 -20.29 2.83
N GLN A 76 -17.62 -20.87 3.03
CA GLN A 76 -17.11 -21.13 4.39
C GLN A 76 -16.56 -19.84 5.01
N THR A 77 -16.76 -19.66 6.32
CA THR A 77 -16.18 -18.51 7.03
C THR A 77 -14.66 -18.59 7.03
N GLY A 78 -14.00 -17.51 6.63
CA GLY A 78 -12.55 -17.42 6.46
C GLY A 78 -12.07 -17.79 5.05
N GLU A 79 -12.95 -18.23 4.16
CA GLU A 79 -12.62 -18.49 2.76
C GLU A 79 -12.21 -17.20 2.04
N TRP A 80 -11.15 -17.26 1.23
CA TRP A 80 -10.71 -16.13 0.41
C TRP A 80 -11.78 -15.74 -0.62
N LYS A 81 -12.15 -14.46 -0.64
CA LYS A 81 -13.07 -13.94 -1.64
C LYS A 81 -12.31 -13.44 -2.87
N THR A 82 -12.39 -14.21 -3.95
CA THR A 82 -11.71 -13.90 -5.22
C THR A 82 -12.56 -13.06 -6.18
N THR A 83 -13.88 -12.97 -5.98
CA THR A 83 -14.78 -12.19 -6.83
C THR A 83 -14.76 -10.69 -6.51
N LYS A 84 -15.25 -9.86 -7.45
CA LYS A 84 -15.42 -8.39 -7.30
C LYS A 84 -16.16 -8.01 -6.01
N PRO A 85 -15.96 -6.81 -5.45
CA PRO A 85 -15.11 -5.71 -5.97
C PRO A 85 -13.62 -5.92 -5.69
N ASP A 86 -12.77 -5.19 -6.40
CA ASP A 86 -11.31 -5.21 -6.23
C ASP A 86 -10.90 -4.51 -4.92
N THR A 87 -9.76 -4.90 -4.35
CA THR A 87 -9.29 -4.40 -3.05
C THR A 87 -8.95 -2.91 -3.08
N ASP A 88 -8.37 -2.41 -4.17
CA ASP A 88 -8.03 -1.00 -4.39
C ASP A 88 -9.27 -0.09 -4.37
N ASN A 89 -10.37 -0.53 -5.00
CA ASN A 89 -11.65 0.15 -5.02
C ASN A 89 -12.25 0.23 -3.61
N LEU A 90 -12.22 -0.86 -2.87
CA LEU A 90 -12.69 -0.89 -1.48
C LEU A 90 -11.86 0.07 -0.61
N GLN A 91 -10.53 0.00 -0.70
CA GLN A 91 -9.64 0.84 0.08
C GLN A 91 -9.80 2.32 -0.17
N LYS A 92 -9.91 2.72 -1.43
CA LYS A 92 -9.97 4.14 -1.78
C LYS A 92 -11.15 4.84 -1.10
N ALA A 93 -12.31 4.17 -0.98
CA ALA A 93 -13.49 4.79 -0.37
C ALA A 93 -13.36 4.87 1.16
N LEU A 94 -12.70 3.87 1.75
CA LEU A 94 -12.38 3.83 3.16
C LEU A 94 -11.38 4.95 3.51
N LYS A 95 -10.22 5.00 2.85
CA LYS A 95 -9.17 6.02 3.08
C LYS A 95 -9.70 7.44 2.86
N ASP A 96 -10.41 7.70 1.76
CA ASP A 96 -11.09 8.97 1.51
C ASP A 96 -11.94 9.43 2.71
N THR A 97 -12.65 8.49 3.34
CA THR A 97 -13.53 8.79 4.47
C THR A 97 -12.77 8.95 5.78
N MET A 98 -11.74 8.14 6.00
CA MET A 98 -10.85 8.26 7.15
C MET A 98 -10.08 9.58 7.14
N THR A 99 -9.60 10.05 5.98
CA THR A 99 -8.99 11.38 5.82
C THR A 99 -9.98 12.49 6.18
N ARG A 100 -11.22 12.43 5.69
CA ARG A 100 -12.27 13.41 6.07
C ARG A 100 -12.63 13.39 7.56
N LEU A 101 -12.43 12.25 8.22
CA LEU A 101 -12.65 12.08 9.65
C LEU A 101 -11.41 12.40 10.50
N HIS A 102 -10.33 12.90 9.87
CA HIS A 102 -9.09 13.29 10.52
C HIS A 102 -8.40 12.14 11.27
N TYR A 103 -8.45 10.92 10.73
CA TYR A 103 -7.59 9.84 11.22
C TYR A 103 -6.09 10.17 11.05
N TRP A 104 -5.77 10.91 10.00
CA TRP A 104 -4.47 11.44 9.63
C TRP A 104 -4.71 12.75 8.86
N GLN A 105 -3.65 13.50 8.56
CA GLN A 105 -3.77 14.75 7.80
C GLN A 105 -4.00 14.50 6.31
N ASP A 106 -3.28 13.52 5.75
CA ASP A 106 -3.36 13.14 4.35
C ASP A 106 -3.16 11.62 4.21
N ASP A 107 -3.87 10.97 3.28
CA ASP A 107 -3.73 9.52 3.10
C ASP A 107 -2.38 9.12 2.50
N ALA A 108 -1.56 10.06 2.04
CA ALA A 108 -0.14 9.87 1.77
C ALA A 108 0.66 9.39 3.00
N GLN A 109 0.15 9.59 4.22
CA GLN A 109 0.73 9.00 5.43
C GLN A 109 0.57 7.49 5.50
N VAL A 110 -0.35 6.88 4.76
CA VAL A 110 -0.51 5.42 4.68
C VAL A 110 0.60 4.85 3.80
N SER A 111 1.78 4.66 4.39
CA SER A 111 2.99 4.21 3.70
C SER A 111 3.08 2.68 3.56
N SER A 112 2.20 1.93 4.22
CA SER A 112 2.08 0.48 4.08
C SER A 112 0.61 0.08 4.18
N GLU A 113 0.13 -0.76 3.27
CA GLU A 113 -1.24 -1.28 3.30
C GLU A 113 -1.26 -2.80 3.13
N ILE A 114 -2.10 -3.47 3.94
CA ILE A 114 -2.45 -4.87 3.79
C ILE A 114 -3.96 -4.92 3.63
N VAL A 115 -4.42 -5.48 2.51
CA VAL A 115 -5.84 -5.50 2.17
C VAL A 115 -6.25 -6.90 1.75
N GLU A 116 -7.23 -7.44 2.46
CA GLU A 116 -7.67 -8.81 2.25
C GLU A 116 -9.20 -8.85 2.13
N LYS A 117 -9.72 -9.83 1.38
CA LYS A 117 -11.16 -10.08 1.27
C LYS A 117 -11.48 -11.52 1.60
N PHE A 118 -12.49 -11.72 2.43
CA PHE A 118 -12.95 -13.02 2.87
C PHE A 118 -14.47 -13.12 2.77
N TRP A 119 -14.98 -14.34 2.72
CA TRP A 119 -16.34 -14.67 3.09
C TRP A 119 -16.41 -14.97 4.59
N GLY A 120 -17.48 -14.57 5.27
CA GLY A 120 -17.63 -14.88 6.69
C GLY A 120 -18.86 -14.34 7.37
N ASP A 121 -19.13 -14.94 8.53
CA ASP A 121 -20.10 -14.52 9.54
C ASP A 121 -19.38 -14.47 10.91
N PRO A 122 -19.27 -13.30 11.57
CA PRO A 122 -19.90 -12.03 11.23
C PRO A 122 -19.29 -11.36 9.99
N CYS A 123 -20.16 -10.82 9.13
CA CYS A 123 -19.74 -9.93 8.05
C CYS A 123 -19.41 -8.52 8.57
N GLY A 124 -18.44 -7.85 7.94
CA GLY A 124 -17.95 -6.56 8.41
C GLY A 124 -16.62 -6.15 7.84
N ILE A 125 -16.04 -5.12 8.45
CA ILE A 125 -14.76 -4.55 8.06
C ILE A 125 -13.90 -4.47 9.31
N PHE A 126 -12.83 -5.25 9.35
CA PHE A 126 -11.79 -5.10 10.37
C PHE A 126 -10.79 -4.04 9.90
N VAL A 127 -10.47 -3.10 10.78
CA VAL A 127 -9.47 -2.05 10.53
C VAL A 127 -8.46 -2.05 11.66
N GLN A 128 -7.18 -2.04 11.29
CA GLN A 128 -6.08 -1.86 12.22
C GLN A 128 -5.09 -0.86 11.64
N ILE A 129 -4.69 0.10 12.47
CA ILE A 129 -3.70 1.13 12.13
C ILE A 129 -2.54 0.99 13.11
N LEU A 130 -1.36 0.76 12.56
CA LEU A 130 -0.11 0.57 13.31
C LEU A 130 0.90 1.63 12.88
N PRO A 131 1.88 1.98 13.73
CA PRO A 131 3.13 2.50 13.23
C PRO A 131 3.71 1.51 12.20
N PRO A 132 4.46 1.96 11.18
CA PRO A 132 5.22 1.03 10.35
C PRO A 132 6.14 0.20 11.26
N GLU A 133 6.28 -1.07 10.91
CA GLU A 133 7.18 -1.99 11.57
C GLU A 133 8.57 -1.37 11.64
N GLN A 134 9.13 -1.27 12.85
CA GLN A 134 10.46 -0.68 13.03
C GLN A 134 11.49 -1.64 12.44
N TYR A 135 12.41 -1.11 11.66
CA TYR A 135 13.59 -1.84 11.20
C TYR A 135 14.40 -2.33 12.42
N ASP A 136 15.24 -3.35 12.22
CA ASP A 136 16.20 -3.75 13.26
C ASP A 136 16.97 -2.51 13.71
N ALA A 137 17.24 -2.40 15.02
CA ALA A 137 17.98 -1.27 15.59
C ALA A 137 19.37 -1.09 14.94
N GLU A 138 19.98 -2.21 14.52
CA GLU A 138 21.28 -2.21 13.85
C GLU A 138 21.14 -2.09 12.33
N PRO A 139 21.81 -1.10 11.69
CA PRO A 139 21.78 -0.95 10.25
C PRO A 139 22.37 -2.18 9.54
N ALA A 140 21.91 -2.43 8.32
CA ALA A 140 22.53 -3.41 7.43
C ALA A 140 23.80 -2.82 6.78
N ARG A 141 24.63 -3.65 6.18
CA ARG A 141 25.79 -3.23 5.38
C ARG A 141 25.79 -3.92 4.02
N TRP A 142 26.35 -3.26 3.02
CA TRP A 142 26.59 -3.86 1.71
C TRP A 142 27.81 -4.79 1.79
N ILE A 143 27.65 -6.02 1.31
CA ILE A 143 28.72 -7.03 1.25
C ILE A 143 28.94 -7.37 -0.22
N GLU A 144 30.17 -7.22 -0.70
CA GLU A 144 30.54 -7.62 -2.05
C GLU A 144 30.35 -9.12 -2.27
N CYS A 145 29.84 -9.49 -3.44
CA CYS A 145 29.59 -10.87 -3.82
C CYS A 145 29.55 -11.02 -5.35
N ASP A 146 29.44 -12.27 -5.83
CA ASP A 146 29.23 -12.53 -7.24
C ASP A 146 27.81 -12.17 -7.64
N TYR A 147 27.65 -11.50 -8.78
CA TYR A 147 26.35 -11.33 -9.40
C TYR A 147 26.08 -12.44 -10.42
N LYS A 148 24.85 -12.96 -10.42
CA LYS A 148 24.41 -13.99 -11.35
C LYS A 148 23.14 -13.53 -12.05
N GLU A 149 23.07 -13.74 -13.35
CA GLU A 149 21.88 -13.48 -14.16
C GLU A 149 21.41 -14.77 -14.81
N LEU A 150 20.13 -14.81 -15.14
CA LEU A 150 19.56 -15.87 -15.95
C LEU A 150 20.05 -15.70 -17.39
N ASP A 151 20.82 -16.66 -17.89
CA ASP A 151 21.09 -16.73 -19.32
C ASP A 151 19.84 -17.24 -20.03
N HIS A 152 19.27 -16.43 -20.92
CA HIS A 152 18.05 -16.77 -21.64
C HIS A 152 18.22 -17.91 -22.65
N GLN A 153 19.46 -18.24 -23.04
CA GLN A 153 19.73 -19.35 -23.96
C GLN A 153 19.80 -20.69 -23.22
N SER A 154 20.60 -20.78 -22.16
CA SER A 154 20.73 -22.00 -21.35
C SER A 154 19.64 -22.16 -20.29
N LEU A 155 18.93 -21.09 -19.94
CA LEU A 155 18.01 -21.00 -18.79
C LEU A 155 18.69 -21.29 -17.45
N GLU A 156 20.01 -21.12 -17.37
CA GLU A 156 20.80 -21.29 -16.16
C GLU A 156 21.23 -19.94 -15.55
N MET A 157 21.45 -19.94 -14.24
CA MET A 157 22.02 -18.78 -13.54
C MET A 157 23.54 -18.74 -13.73
N VAL A 158 24.01 -17.88 -14.61
CA VAL A 158 25.43 -17.73 -14.93
C VAL A 158 26.04 -16.58 -14.14
N ARG A 159 27.29 -16.75 -13.67
CA ARG A 159 28.06 -15.63 -13.11
C ARG A 159 28.35 -14.63 -14.22
N THR A 160 28.05 -13.36 -13.98
CA THR A 160 28.43 -12.30 -14.91
C THR A 160 29.83 -11.76 -14.55
N GLY A 161 30.43 -10.98 -15.44
CA GLY A 161 31.65 -10.23 -15.12
C GLY A 161 31.39 -9.03 -14.21
N GLU A 162 30.14 -8.78 -13.83
CA GLU A 162 29.74 -7.62 -13.02
C GLU A 162 29.87 -7.91 -11.53
N ARG A 163 30.10 -6.85 -10.76
CA ARG A 163 30.20 -6.93 -9.30
C ARG A 163 28.79 -6.95 -8.69
N GLY A 164 28.55 -7.90 -7.79
CA GLY A 164 27.36 -7.95 -6.97
C GLY A 164 27.59 -7.33 -5.60
N ILE A 165 26.54 -6.77 -5.01
CA ILE A 165 26.49 -6.46 -3.58
C ILE A 165 25.25 -7.10 -2.97
N CYS A 166 25.36 -7.59 -1.74
CA CYS A 166 24.23 -8.15 -1.01
C CYS A 166 24.01 -7.46 0.32
N CYS A 167 22.75 -7.42 0.76
CA CYS A 167 22.40 -6.92 2.08
C CYS A 167 22.88 -7.92 3.15
N SER A 168 23.57 -7.44 4.19
CA SER A 168 24.01 -8.28 5.30
C SER A 168 22.88 -8.97 6.07
N LYS A 169 21.66 -8.43 6.00
CA LYS A 169 20.47 -8.95 6.69
C LYS A 169 19.69 -9.95 5.84
N CYS A 170 19.13 -9.52 4.71
CA CYS A 170 18.29 -10.39 3.89
C CYS A 170 19.05 -11.23 2.84
N ARG A 171 20.36 -10.98 2.66
CA ARG A 171 21.23 -11.66 1.69
C ARG A 171 20.80 -11.55 0.23
N HIS A 172 19.81 -10.71 -0.09
CA HIS A 172 19.43 -10.43 -1.46
C HIS A 172 20.59 -9.74 -2.18
N VAL A 173 20.91 -10.23 -3.38
CA VAL A 173 22.02 -9.76 -4.22
C VAL A 173 21.48 -8.77 -5.24
N PHE A 174 22.20 -7.69 -5.45
CA PHE A 174 21.90 -6.63 -6.40
C PHE A 174 23.14 -6.33 -7.24
N ARG A 175 22.93 -5.75 -8.43
CA ARG A 175 24.01 -5.17 -9.24
C ARG A 175 24.61 -3.99 -8.51
N ALA A 176 25.94 -4.00 -8.30
CA ALA A 176 26.62 -2.94 -7.56
C ALA A 176 26.43 -1.56 -8.22
N GLU A 177 26.38 -1.52 -9.55
CA GLU A 177 26.26 -0.29 -10.34
C GLU A 177 24.91 0.42 -10.19
N LEU A 178 23.86 -0.26 -9.70
CA LEU A 178 22.51 0.30 -9.57
C LEU A 178 22.23 0.90 -8.19
N LEU A 179 23.09 0.68 -7.20
CA LEU A 179 22.80 0.98 -5.78
C LEU A 179 23.84 1.88 -5.10
N TRP A 180 24.62 2.61 -5.88
CA TRP A 180 25.74 3.45 -5.44
C TRP A 180 25.37 4.58 -4.46
N SER A 181 24.09 4.88 -4.27
CA SER A 181 23.58 5.90 -3.34
C SER A 181 22.45 5.41 -2.42
N ALA A 182 22.19 4.10 -2.38
CA ALA A 182 21.08 3.54 -1.61
C ALA A 182 21.43 3.44 -0.11
N ASN A 183 20.83 4.32 0.69
CA ASN A 183 20.93 4.31 2.15
C ASN A 183 19.96 3.32 2.84
N PHE A 184 19.31 2.44 2.06
CA PHE A 184 18.46 1.36 2.56
C PHE A 184 18.48 0.18 1.58
N CYS A 185 18.19 -1.03 2.06
CA CYS A 185 18.06 -2.21 1.22
C CYS A 185 16.67 -2.25 0.55
N PRO A 186 16.55 -2.27 -0.79
CA PRO A 186 15.25 -2.29 -1.45
C PRO A 186 14.41 -3.55 -1.19
N ASN A 187 15.04 -4.67 -0.83
CA ASN A 187 14.35 -5.92 -0.61
C ASN A 187 13.72 -6.02 0.79
N CYS A 188 14.45 -5.63 1.84
CA CYS A 188 13.96 -5.75 3.22
C CYS A 188 13.69 -4.41 3.91
N GLY A 189 13.97 -3.29 3.24
CA GLY A 189 13.80 -1.94 3.78
C GLY A 189 14.86 -1.52 4.81
N GLN A 190 15.72 -2.42 5.29
CA GLN A 190 16.70 -2.13 6.34
C GLN A 190 17.59 -0.93 5.95
N PRO A 191 17.70 0.11 6.80
CA PRO A 191 18.65 1.19 6.61
C PRO A 191 20.08 0.65 6.51
N MET A 192 20.90 1.25 5.64
CA MET A 192 22.29 0.86 5.49
C MET A 192 23.18 1.72 6.39
N GLU A 193 24.23 1.11 6.94
CA GLU A 193 25.33 1.81 7.58
C GLU A 193 25.85 2.82 6.56
N VAL A 194 25.94 4.09 6.96
CA VAL A 194 26.26 5.19 6.06
C VAL A 194 27.60 4.90 5.40
N TYR A 195 27.57 4.43 4.16
CA TYR A 195 28.71 4.51 3.28
C TYR A 195 28.88 6.00 2.99
N ILE A 196 29.89 6.65 3.58
CA ILE A 196 30.39 7.91 3.06
C ILE A 196 30.91 7.55 1.67
N CYS A 197 30.03 7.68 0.67
CA CYS A 197 30.38 7.42 -0.71
C CYS A 197 31.48 8.41 -1.05
N ASP A 198 32.66 7.91 -1.39
CA ASP A 198 33.75 8.73 -1.91
C ASP A 198 33.17 9.55 -3.08
N PRO A 199 33.07 10.89 -2.95
CA PRO A 199 32.44 11.73 -3.96
C PRO A 199 33.09 11.60 -5.34
N SER A 200 34.33 11.08 -5.40
CA SER A 200 35.07 10.85 -6.64
C SER A 200 34.55 9.67 -7.47
N LYS A 201 33.66 8.83 -6.94
CA LYS A 201 33.09 7.65 -7.63
C LYS A 201 31.62 7.79 -8.01
N ALA A 202 30.99 8.93 -7.72
CA ALA A 202 29.63 9.18 -8.19
C ALA A 202 29.63 9.34 -9.72
N PRO A 203 28.76 8.63 -10.47
CA PRO A 203 28.64 8.87 -11.90
C PRO A 203 28.16 10.30 -12.14
N SER A 204 28.81 11.00 -13.07
CA SER A 204 28.38 12.32 -13.52
C SER A 204 26.99 12.20 -14.13
N ILE A 205 26.01 12.91 -13.58
CA ILE A 205 24.63 13.01 -14.08
C ILE A 205 24.60 13.93 -15.29
#